data_AF-A0AA88BBE9-F1
#
_entry.id   AF-A0AA88BBE9-F1
#
_cell.length_a   1.000
_cell.length_b   1.000
_cell.length_c   1.000
_cell.angle_alpha   90.00
_cell.angle_beta   90.00
_cell.angle_gamma   90.00
#
_symmetry.space_group_name_H-M   'P 1'
#
loop_
_entity.id
_entity.type
_entity.pdbx_description
1 polymer ?
#
loop_
_entity_poly.entity_id
_entity_poly.type
_entity_poly.pdbx_seq_one_letter_code
_entity_poly.pdbx_strand_id
1 'polypeptide(L)'
;MRVFETEEGWPETASARISCHATLLSGQLRSLGAALFPPAAAKTLRPFSSGEVAKIVRVSDGYLRQLSLDGLGPAPAIGHGGRRSYTLAQVNELRAYLAAARPREAVDFLPRRRPGEKLQIITVANFKGGSAKTTTALYLAQYLALSGFRVLAIDLDPQASLSAMFGYQPEFDIGQSETIYGAIRYDDQRRPMREVVRPTYFEGIGLVPGNLELMEFEHHTPRAMVERRERGHDLFFRRLASAIDQVSDDYDVVVIDCPPQLGYLTMGALNAATAMLVTIDEPIPSDDVGFDVRHRGGGRPPRSRFHPLCDHAP
;
A
#
# COMPACT_ATOMS: atom_id res chain seq x y z
N MET A 1 14.47 -67.95 8.10
CA MET A 1 15.73 -67.47 8.70
C MET A 1 16.58 -66.95 7.55
N ARG A 2 16.65 -65.65 7.25
CA ARG A 2 16.81 -64.49 8.13
C ARG A 2 15.80 -63.40 7.83
N VAL A 3 15.15 -62.95 8.89
CA VAL A 3 14.37 -61.72 8.96
C VAL A 3 15.38 -60.61 9.25
N PHE A 4 15.39 -59.54 8.46
CA PHE A 4 15.97 -58.28 8.88
C PHE A 4 14.83 -57.50 9.53
N GLU A 5 14.77 -57.59 10.85
CA GLU A 5 14.03 -56.68 11.71
C GLU A 5 14.76 -55.33 11.68
N THR A 6 14.04 -54.29 11.26
CA THR A 6 14.30 -52.93 11.74
C THR A 6 13.09 -52.52 12.54
N GLU A 7 13.36 -52.23 13.81
CA GLU A 7 12.46 -51.73 14.82
C GLU A 7 11.79 -50.41 14.39
N GLU A 8 10.53 -50.25 14.82
CA GLU A 8 9.77 -49.00 14.97
C GLU A 8 9.69 -48.06 13.75
N GLY A 9 8.53 -48.06 13.08
CA GLY A 9 8.21 -47.02 12.11
C GLY A 9 6.71 -46.95 11.84
N TRP A 10 5.99 -46.13 12.62
CA TRP A 10 4.65 -45.72 12.21
C TRP A 10 4.74 -45.07 10.81
N PRO A 11 3.84 -45.40 9.86
CA PRO A 11 3.88 -44.81 8.53
C PRO A 11 3.77 -43.29 8.66
N GLU A 12 4.78 -42.59 8.16
CA GLU A 12 4.85 -41.14 8.17
C GLU A 12 3.56 -40.58 7.53
N THR A 13 2.74 -39.93 8.35
CA THR A 13 1.39 -39.53 7.93
C THR A 13 1.48 -38.58 6.74
N ALA A 14 0.46 -38.55 5.89
CA ALA A 14 0.40 -37.59 4.79
C ALA A 14 0.58 -36.14 5.29
N SER A 15 0.07 -35.84 6.49
CA SER A 15 0.26 -34.55 7.17
C SER A 15 1.72 -34.25 7.50
N ALA A 16 2.48 -35.22 8.02
CA ALA A 16 3.90 -35.06 8.31
C ALA A 16 4.73 -34.80 7.03
N ARG A 17 4.43 -35.52 5.95
CA ARG A 17 5.08 -35.31 4.64
C ARG A 17 4.76 -33.95 4.03
N ILE A 18 3.50 -33.49 4.12
CA ILE A 18 3.09 -32.15 3.68
C ILE A 18 3.82 -31.08 4.49
N SER A 19 3.91 -31.23 5.81
CA SER A 19 4.60 -30.27 6.68
C SER A 19 6.10 -30.19 6.36
N CYS A 20 6.76 -31.33 6.18
CA CYS A 20 8.17 -31.40 5.77
C CYS A 20 8.41 -30.69 4.42
N HIS A 21 7.59 -30.99 3.42
CA HIS A 21 7.69 -30.34 2.10
C HIS A 21 7.43 -28.84 2.18
N ALA A 22 6.45 -28.40 2.99
CA ALA A 22 6.19 -26.98 3.20
C ALA A 22 7.40 -26.28 3.83
N THR A 23 8.03 -26.87 4.86
CA THR A 23 9.25 -26.32 5.48
C THR A 23 10.40 -26.23 4.49
N LEU A 24 10.64 -27.28 3.69
CA LEU A 24 11.68 -27.30 2.65
C LEU A 24 11.43 -26.22 1.59
N LEU A 25 10.19 -26.11 1.09
CA LEU A 25 9.82 -25.12 0.08
C LEU A 25 9.93 -23.69 0.62
N SER A 26 9.48 -23.42 1.85
CA SER A 26 9.70 -22.13 2.52
C SER A 26 11.18 -21.81 2.68
N GLY A 27 12.02 -22.80 3.02
CA GLY A 27 13.47 -22.63 3.10
C GLY A 27 14.11 -22.28 1.76
N GLN A 28 13.71 -22.98 0.68
CA GLN A 28 14.19 -22.70 -0.68
C GLN A 28 13.73 -21.33 -1.19
N LEU A 29 12.47 -20.95 -0.96
CA LEU A 29 11.96 -19.64 -1.32
C LEU A 29 12.73 -18.51 -0.62
N ARG A 30 13.06 -18.66 0.68
CA ARG A 30 13.93 -17.70 1.40
C ARG A 30 15.31 -17.60 0.79
N SER A 31 15.94 -18.73 0.47
CA SER A 31 17.27 -18.74 -0.16
C SER A 31 17.25 -18.10 -1.54
N LEU A 32 16.22 -18.36 -2.34
CA LEU A 32 16.06 -17.80 -3.68
C LEU A 32 15.75 -16.29 -3.62
N GLY A 33 14.88 -15.88 -2.69
CA GLY A 33 14.54 -14.48 -2.45
C GLY A 33 15.77 -13.64 -2.14
N ALA A 34 16.61 -14.09 -1.20
CA ALA A 34 17.85 -13.41 -0.84
C ALA A 34 18.86 -13.29 -2.00
N ALA A 35 18.83 -14.23 -2.96
CA ALA A 35 19.72 -14.23 -4.13
C ALA A 35 19.21 -13.31 -5.27
N LEU A 36 17.90 -13.29 -5.52
CA LEU A 36 17.28 -12.49 -6.59
C LEU A 36 17.05 -11.03 -6.17
N PHE A 37 16.81 -10.79 -4.88
CA PHE A 37 16.56 -9.48 -4.31
C PHE A 37 17.50 -9.30 -3.11
N PRO A 38 18.70 -8.73 -3.35
CA PRO A 38 19.63 -8.49 -2.26
C PRO A 38 18.95 -7.62 -1.19
N PRO A 39 19.10 -7.94 0.12
CA PRO A 39 18.43 -7.20 1.20
C PRO A 39 18.76 -5.70 1.26
N ALA A 40 19.78 -5.25 0.52
CA ALA A 40 20.16 -3.84 0.39
C ALA A 40 19.44 -3.09 -0.76
N ALA A 41 18.66 -3.77 -1.61
CA ALA A 41 17.94 -3.16 -2.72
C ALA A 41 16.66 -2.46 -2.23
N ALA A 42 16.84 -1.35 -1.50
CA ALA A 42 15.72 -0.54 -1.05
C ALA A 42 15.25 0.40 -2.17
N LYS A 43 13.93 0.45 -2.38
CA LYS A 43 13.32 1.53 -3.17
C LYS A 43 13.66 2.86 -2.51
N THR A 44 14.01 3.87 -3.30
CA THR A 44 14.25 5.23 -2.81
C THR A 44 13.46 6.21 -3.65
N LEU A 45 13.02 7.29 -3.01
CA LEU A 45 12.39 8.40 -3.72
C LEU A 45 13.48 9.32 -4.27
N ARG A 46 13.38 9.67 -5.56
CA ARG A 46 14.31 10.63 -6.16
C ARG A 46 14.22 12.00 -5.46
N PRO A 47 15.29 12.79 -5.44
CA PRO A 47 15.20 14.18 -5.01
C PRO A 47 14.39 15.03 -6.01
N PHE A 48 13.84 16.14 -5.52
CA PHE A 48 13.04 17.11 -6.24
C PHE A 48 13.87 18.33 -6.59
N SER A 49 13.73 18.83 -7.81
CA SER A 49 14.36 20.09 -8.22
C SER A 49 13.72 21.29 -7.50
N SER A 50 14.46 22.39 -7.38
CA SER A 50 13.94 23.65 -6.80
C SER A 50 12.57 24.07 -7.37
N GLY A 51 12.38 23.96 -8.69
CA GLY A 51 11.11 24.29 -9.34
C GLY A 51 9.96 23.35 -8.99
N GLU A 52 10.22 22.06 -8.75
CA GLU A 52 9.22 21.11 -8.27
C GLU A 52 8.85 21.40 -6.82
N VAL A 53 9.85 21.64 -5.97
CA VAL A 53 9.63 21.98 -4.56
C VAL A 53 8.80 23.26 -4.43
N ALA A 54 9.12 24.29 -5.22
CA ALA A 54 8.37 25.54 -5.25
C ALA A 54 6.88 25.30 -5.55
N LYS A 55 6.56 24.43 -6.50
CA LYS A 55 5.17 24.03 -6.80
C LYS A 55 4.53 23.24 -5.64
N ILE A 56 5.26 22.27 -5.08
CA ILE A 56 4.79 21.41 -3.99
C ILE A 56 4.45 22.22 -2.72
N VAL A 57 5.29 23.21 -2.37
CA VAL A 57 5.08 24.08 -1.20
C VAL A 57 4.36 25.38 -1.55
N ARG A 58 3.92 25.55 -2.81
CA ARG A 58 3.11 26.68 -3.30
C ARG A 58 3.77 28.05 -3.09
N VAL A 59 5.07 28.15 -3.35
CA VAL A 59 5.82 29.42 -3.35
C VAL A 59 6.50 29.66 -4.69
N SER A 60 7.01 30.87 -4.94
CA SER A 60 7.79 31.13 -6.14
C SER A 60 9.18 30.49 -6.03
N ASP A 61 9.71 29.97 -7.15
CA ASP A 61 11.06 29.40 -7.19
C ASP A 61 12.14 30.44 -6.85
N GLY A 62 11.91 31.72 -7.18
CA GLY A 62 12.77 32.83 -6.77
C GLY A 62 12.84 32.99 -5.25
N TYR A 63 11.70 32.93 -4.57
CA TYR A 63 11.64 33.00 -3.11
C TYR A 63 12.33 31.81 -2.45
N LEU A 64 12.12 30.59 -2.96
CA LEU A 64 12.80 29.39 -2.46
C LEU A 64 14.33 29.49 -2.61
N ARG A 65 14.82 30.01 -3.74
CA ARG A 65 16.25 30.23 -3.95
C ARG A 65 16.81 31.27 -2.98
N GLN A 66 16.08 32.35 -2.73
CA GLN A 66 16.48 33.37 -1.78
C GLN A 66 16.56 32.81 -0.36
N LEU A 67 15.55 32.06 0.09
CA LEU A 67 15.59 31.36 1.39
C LEU A 67 16.85 30.49 1.52
N SER A 68 17.17 29.70 0.49
CA SER A 68 18.39 28.89 0.49
C SER A 68 19.68 29.71 0.54
N LEU A 69 19.73 30.90 -0.10
CA LEU A 69 20.89 31.79 -0.06
C LEU A 69 21.06 32.47 1.30
N ASP A 70 19.94 32.81 1.94
CA ASP A 70 19.88 33.42 3.26
C ASP A 70 20.15 32.40 4.38
N GLY A 71 20.35 31.11 4.03
CA GLY A 71 20.58 30.03 4.99
C GLY A 71 19.34 29.66 5.80
N LEU A 72 18.15 29.96 5.28
CA LEU A 72 16.86 29.72 5.92
C LEU A 72 16.22 28.42 5.40
N GLY A 73 15.82 27.55 6.32
CA GLY A 73 15.25 26.24 6.00
C GLY A 73 16.31 25.17 5.71
N PRO A 74 15.93 24.08 5.02
CA PRO A 74 16.84 22.96 4.77
C PRO A 74 17.92 23.29 3.73
N ALA A 75 19.13 22.78 3.92
CA ALA A 75 20.22 22.92 2.97
C ALA A 75 20.04 21.97 1.76
N PRO A 76 19.83 22.48 0.52
CA PRO A 76 19.69 21.61 -0.64
C PRO A 76 21.00 20.91 -1.01
N ALA A 77 20.89 19.74 -1.65
CA ALA A 77 22.00 19.18 -2.39
C ALA A 77 22.24 20.01 -3.66
N ILE A 78 23.49 20.43 -3.88
CA ILE A 78 23.91 21.23 -5.03
C ILE A 78 24.64 20.33 -6.02
N GLY A 79 24.01 20.10 -7.17
CA GLY A 79 24.59 19.35 -8.27
C GLY A 79 25.41 20.22 -9.23
N HIS A 80 25.88 19.60 -10.32
CA HIS A 80 26.64 20.27 -11.36
C HIS A 80 25.88 21.48 -11.95
N GLY A 81 26.57 22.61 -12.13
CA GLY A 81 25.98 23.85 -12.63
C GLY A 81 25.09 24.58 -11.62
N GLY A 82 25.24 24.34 -10.31
CA GLY A 82 24.52 25.05 -9.26
C GLY A 82 23.04 24.66 -9.12
N ARG A 83 22.64 23.53 -9.73
CA ARG A 83 21.27 23.01 -9.63
C ARG A 83 21.01 22.52 -8.21
N ARG A 84 19.96 23.03 -7.58
CA ARG A 84 19.53 22.64 -6.24
C ARG A 84 18.49 21.53 -6.29
N SER A 85 18.61 20.57 -5.39
CA SER A 85 17.68 19.46 -5.22
C SER A 85 17.43 19.17 -3.75
N TYR A 86 16.23 18.69 -3.44
CA TYR A 86 15.75 18.47 -2.08
C TYR A 86 15.15 17.08 -1.94
N THR A 87 15.36 16.42 -0.80
CA THR A 87 14.62 15.20 -0.45
C THR A 87 13.22 15.55 0.04
N LEU A 88 12.30 14.59 0.08
CA LEU A 88 10.95 14.85 0.60
C LEU A 88 10.96 15.24 2.10
N ALA A 89 11.90 14.70 2.88
CA ALA A 89 12.12 15.14 4.26
C ALA A 89 12.47 16.62 4.34
N GLN A 90 13.39 17.10 3.50
CA GLN A 90 13.72 18.51 3.41
C GLN A 90 12.52 19.35 2.96
N VAL A 91 11.70 18.86 2.01
CA VAL A 91 10.47 19.55 1.63
C VAL A 91 9.51 19.69 2.83
N ASN A 92 9.42 18.68 3.69
CA ASN A 92 8.60 18.74 4.91
C ASN A 92 9.20 19.69 5.98
N GLU A 93 10.52 19.74 6.14
CA GLU A 93 11.20 20.74 6.98
C GLU A 93 10.91 22.16 6.48
N LEU A 94 10.98 22.37 5.17
CA LEU A 94 10.64 23.66 4.55
C LEU A 94 9.18 24.04 4.80
N ARG A 95 8.23 23.08 4.72
CA ARG A 95 6.83 23.32 5.09
C ARG A 95 6.68 23.79 6.53
N ALA A 96 7.37 23.14 7.47
CA ALA A 96 7.33 23.52 8.87
C ALA A 96 7.90 24.93 9.09
N TYR A 97 9.01 25.24 8.42
CA TYR A 97 9.58 26.59 8.43
C TYR A 97 8.60 27.65 7.88
N LEU A 98 7.99 27.40 6.72
CA LEU A 98 7.05 28.32 6.08
C LEU A 98 5.79 28.51 6.92
N ALA A 99 5.26 27.44 7.52
CA ALA A 99 4.11 27.50 8.41
C ALA A 99 4.39 28.33 9.67
N ALA A 100 5.60 28.22 10.24
CA ALA A 100 6.02 29.03 11.37
C ALA A 100 6.24 30.51 10.98
N ALA A 101 6.81 30.77 9.81
CA ALA A 101 7.03 32.12 9.30
C ALA A 101 5.73 32.83 8.88
N ARG A 102 4.71 32.07 8.47
CA ARG A 102 3.40 32.59 8.03
C ARG A 102 2.24 31.88 8.74
N PRO A 103 1.99 32.17 10.03
CA PRO A 103 0.98 31.44 10.80
C PRO A 103 -0.44 31.50 10.23
N ARG A 104 -0.80 32.57 9.51
CA ARG A 104 -2.12 32.72 8.86
C ARG A 104 -2.32 31.79 7.66
N GLU A 105 -1.23 31.36 7.03
CA GLU A 105 -1.18 30.48 5.85
C GLU A 105 -0.68 29.07 6.24
N ALA A 106 -0.49 28.77 7.53
CA ALA A 106 0.15 27.55 7.99
C ALA A 106 -0.50 26.26 7.46
N VAL A 107 -1.83 26.27 7.32
CA VAL A 107 -2.63 25.14 6.81
C VAL A 107 -2.31 24.83 5.34
N ASP A 108 -1.86 25.81 4.57
CA ASP A 108 -1.49 25.60 3.15
C ASP A 108 -0.17 24.84 3.00
N PHE A 109 0.69 24.88 4.02
CA PHE A 109 1.97 24.17 4.05
C PHE A 109 1.89 22.85 4.83
N LEU A 110 1.15 22.86 5.95
CA LEU A 110 0.94 21.73 6.85
C LEU A 110 -0.55 21.54 7.09
N PRO A 111 -1.26 20.78 6.24
CA PRO A 111 -2.69 20.53 6.37
C PRO A 111 -2.97 19.50 7.48
N ARG A 112 -2.56 19.82 8.71
CA ARG A 112 -2.79 19.01 9.91
C ARG A 112 -4.25 19.06 10.31
N ARG A 113 -4.76 17.93 10.81
CA ARG A 113 -6.08 17.93 11.46
C ARG A 113 -6.10 18.89 12.64
N ARG A 114 -7.19 19.62 12.78
CA ARG A 114 -7.45 20.47 13.95
C ARG A 114 -7.92 19.61 15.13
N PRO A 115 -7.74 20.08 16.38
CA PRO A 115 -8.29 19.40 17.55
C PRO A 115 -9.79 19.13 17.38
N GLY A 116 -10.20 17.88 17.60
CA GLY A 116 -11.60 17.44 17.46
C GLY A 116 -12.02 17.07 16.03
N GLU A 117 -11.20 17.29 15.00
CA GLU A 117 -11.49 16.79 13.65
C GLU A 117 -11.28 15.27 13.59
N LYS A 118 -12.30 14.57 13.08
CA LYS A 118 -12.27 13.12 12.89
C LYS A 118 -11.25 12.75 11.82
N LEU A 119 -10.55 11.64 12.05
CA LEU A 119 -9.68 11.02 11.06
C LEU A 119 -10.46 10.68 9.79
N GLN A 120 -9.92 11.03 8.64
CA GLN A 120 -10.49 10.64 7.35
C GLN A 120 -9.94 9.28 6.94
N ILE A 121 -10.82 8.33 6.67
CA ILE A 121 -10.49 6.96 6.28
C ILE A 121 -11.10 6.72 4.91
N ILE A 122 -10.25 6.67 3.89
CA ILE A 122 -10.63 6.47 2.49
C ILE A 122 -10.38 5.01 2.13
N THR A 123 -11.46 4.26 1.94
CA THR A 123 -11.38 2.86 1.53
C THR A 123 -11.50 2.76 0.01
N VAL A 124 -10.48 2.22 -0.65
CA VAL A 124 -10.46 1.95 -2.08
C VAL A 124 -10.94 0.53 -2.32
N ALA A 125 -12.12 0.38 -2.93
CA ALA A 125 -12.77 -0.93 -3.08
C ALA A 125 -13.47 -1.09 -4.43
N ASN A 126 -13.44 -2.32 -4.94
CA ASN A 126 -14.11 -2.81 -6.14
C ASN A 126 -14.04 -4.35 -6.12
N PHE A 127 -15.19 -4.99 -6.32
CA PHE A 127 -15.39 -6.44 -6.25
C PHE A 127 -14.92 -7.22 -7.50
N LYS A 128 -14.20 -6.55 -8.41
CA LYS A 128 -13.55 -7.16 -9.57
C LYS A 128 -12.04 -7.05 -9.45
N GLY A 129 -11.31 -8.13 -9.77
CA GLY A 129 -9.85 -8.11 -9.91
C GLY A 129 -9.40 -7.26 -11.09
N GLY A 130 -8.21 -6.66 -11.01
CA GLY A 130 -7.66 -5.87 -12.13
C GLY A 130 -8.24 -4.46 -12.30
N SER A 131 -8.98 -3.97 -11.31
CA SER A 131 -9.70 -2.69 -11.36
C SER A 131 -8.90 -1.46 -10.91
N ALA A 132 -7.57 -1.51 -11.02
CA ALA A 132 -6.67 -0.45 -10.61
C ALA A 132 -6.72 0.00 -9.12
N LYS A 133 -7.45 -0.69 -8.24
CA LYS A 133 -7.58 -0.35 -6.79
C LYS A 133 -6.25 -0.03 -6.12
N THR A 134 -5.33 -0.99 -6.09
CA THR A 134 -4.02 -0.86 -5.46
C THR A 134 -3.23 0.30 -6.04
N THR A 135 -3.25 0.45 -7.36
CA THR A 135 -2.59 1.57 -8.05
C THR A 135 -3.19 2.91 -7.63
N THR A 136 -4.51 3.00 -7.54
CA THR A 136 -5.21 4.20 -7.06
C THR A 136 -4.92 4.48 -5.60
N ALA A 137 -4.94 3.47 -4.72
CA ALA A 137 -4.59 3.61 -3.31
C ALA A 137 -3.15 4.10 -3.13
N LEU A 138 -2.20 3.52 -3.85
CA LEU A 138 -0.80 3.93 -3.86
C LEU A 138 -0.64 5.41 -4.25
N TYR A 139 -1.14 5.79 -5.42
CA TYR A 139 -0.96 7.15 -5.92
C TYR A 139 -1.75 8.18 -5.12
N LEU A 140 -2.92 7.82 -4.57
CA LEU A 140 -3.65 8.67 -3.65
C LEU A 140 -2.83 8.93 -2.39
N ALA A 141 -2.25 7.90 -1.77
CA ALA A 141 -1.41 8.06 -0.60
C ALA A 141 -0.17 8.92 -0.89
N GLN A 142 0.51 8.67 -2.02
CA GLN A 142 1.66 9.47 -2.46
C GLN A 142 1.30 10.93 -2.73
N TYR A 143 0.17 11.19 -3.39
CA TYR A 143 -0.31 12.54 -3.66
C TYR A 143 -0.63 13.30 -2.37
N LEU A 144 -1.30 12.65 -1.41
CA LEU A 144 -1.64 13.23 -0.12
C LEU A 144 -0.36 13.55 0.70
N ALA A 145 0.62 12.65 0.73
CA ALA A 145 1.91 12.92 1.38
C ALA A 145 2.68 14.05 0.68
N LEU A 146 2.69 14.07 -0.66
CA LEU A 146 3.23 15.19 -1.45
C LEU A 146 2.45 16.49 -1.27
N SER A 147 1.25 16.45 -0.71
CA SER A 147 0.46 17.64 -0.36
C SER A 147 0.66 18.06 1.11
N GLY A 148 1.46 17.33 1.88
CA GLY A 148 1.83 17.67 3.27
C GLY A 148 1.08 16.89 4.35
N PHE A 149 0.15 16.01 3.98
CA PHE A 149 -0.57 15.16 4.93
C PHE A 149 0.34 14.05 5.49
N ARG A 150 0.14 13.67 6.76
CA ARG A 150 0.60 12.38 7.29
C ARG A 150 -0.40 11.31 6.87
N VAL A 151 0.05 10.31 6.12
CA VAL A 151 -0.80 9.28 5.54
C VAL A 151 -0.49 7.93 6.17
N LEU A 152 -1.52 7.18 6.53
CA LEU A 152 -1.41 5.76 6.82
C LEU A 152 -2.00 4.97 5.64
N ALA A 153 -1.18 4.20 4.94
CA ALA A 153 -1.64 3.23 3.96
C ALA A 153 -1.86 1.88 4.65
N ILE A 154 -2.99 1.22 4.40
CA ILE A 154 -3.30 -0.12 4.94
C ILE A 154 -3.59 -1.05 3.77
N ASP A 155 -2.81 -2.13 3.67
CA ASP A 155 -3.00 -3.18 2.69
C ASP A 155 -3.81 -4.33 3.32
N LEU A 156 -5.06 -4.50 2.89
CA LEU A 156 -5.93 -5.58 3.36
C LEU A 156 -5.99 -6.76 2.40
N ASP A 157 -5.28 -6.70 1.26
CA ASP A 157 -5.27 -7.79 0.31
C ASP A 157 -4.21 -8.83 0.73
N PRO A 158 -4.56 -10.11 0.90
CA PRO A 158 -3.57 -11.16 1.15
C PRO A 158 -2.49 -11.29 0.07
N GLN A 159 -2.75 -10.80 -1.15
CA GLN A 159 -1.76 -10.72 -2.23
C GLN A 159 -0.73 -9.60 -2.03
N ALA A 160 -0.97 -8.69 -1.07
CA ALA A 160 -0.03 -7.71 -0.57
C ALA A 160 0.60 -6.82 -1.66
N SER A 161 -0.16 -6.51 -2.72
CA SER A 161 0.33 -5.77 -3.88
C SER A 161 0.71 -4.33 -3.52
N LEU A 162 -0.03 -3.69 -2.61
CA LEU A 162 0.30 -2.33 -2.13
C LEU A 162 1.63 -2.37 -1.36
N SER A 163 1.79 -3.37 -0.49
CA SER A 163 3.01 -3.58 0.29
C SER A 163 4.24 -3.77 -0.61
N ALA A 164 4.12 -4.59 -1.65
CA ALA A 164 5.17 -4.78 -2.66
C ALA A 164 5.48 -3.49 -3.44
N MET A 165 4.47 -2.69 -3.77
CA MET A 165 4.66 -1.40 -4.42
C MET A 165 5.42 -0.41 -3.53
N PHE A 166 5.22 -0.45 -2.21
CA PHE A 166 6.02 0.30 -1.24
C PHE A 166 7.41 -0.28 -0.94
N GLY A 167 7.78 -1.39 -1.58
CA GLY A 167 9.14 -1.93 -1.55
C GLY A 167 9.37 -3.02 -0.51
N TYR A 168 8.32 -3.49 0.14
CA TYR A 168 8.38 -4.67 1.02
C TYR A 168 8.27 -5.96 0.22
N GLN A 169 8.90 -7.02 0.69
CA GLN A 169 8.66 -8.39 0.26
C GLN A 169 7.82 -9.08 1.33
N PRO A 170 6.50 -9.23 1.12
CA PRO A 170 5.57 -9.73 2.15
C PRO A 170 5.99 -11.08 2.77
N GLU A 171 6.66 -11.94 2.01
CA GLU A 171 7.09 -13.27 2.45
C GLU A 171 8.37 -13.27 3.30
N PHE A 172 9.16 -12.20 3.24
CA PHE A 172 10.49 -12.11 3.87
C PHE A 172 10.59 -11.00 4.91
N ASP A 173 10.00 -9.84 4.63
CA ASP A 173 10.12 -8.65 5.46
C ASP A 173 9.02 -8.56 6.54
N ILE A 174 7.93 -9.32 6.39
CA ILE A 174 6.75 -9.27 7.25
C ILE A 174 6.64 -10.56 8.05
N GLY A 175 6.89 -10.46 9.36
CA GLY A 175 6.79 -11.59 10.28
C GLY A 175 5.35 -12.01 10.60
N GLN A 176 5.21 -13.02 11.45
CA GLN A 176 3.90 -13.42 11.98
C GLN A 176 3.28 -12.28 12.80
N SER A 177 1.99 -12.02 12.56
CA SER A 177 1.21 -10.98 13.21
C SER A 177 1.78 -9.57 13.05
N GLU A 178 2.52 -9.33 11.97
CA GLU A 178 3.05 -8.00 11.62
C GLU A 178 2.19 -7.25 10.59
N THR A 179 1.00 -7.79 10.29
CA THR A 179 -0.01 -7.17 9.45
C THR A 179 -1.18 -6.63 10.28
N ILE A 180 -2.20 -6.10 9.60
CA ILE A 180 -3.43 -5.68 10.29
C ILE A 180 -4.07 -6.82 11.09
N TYR A 181 -3.89 -8.09 10.68
CA TYR A 181 -4.42 -9.25 11.40
C TYR A 181 -3.91 -9.29 12.84
N GLY A 182 -2.62 -9.02 13.06
CA GLY A 182 -2.02 -8.96 14.39
C GLY A 182 -2.70 -7.93 15.31
N ALA A 183 -3.19 -6.83 14.75
CA ALA A 183 -3.90 -5.79 15.51
C ALA A 183 -5.39 -6.10 15.75
N ILE A 184 -6.02 -6.91 14.90
CA ILE A 184 -7.47 -7.18 14.97
C ILE A 184 -7.84 -8.59 15.45
N ARG A 185 -6.88 -9.51 15.61
CA ARG A 185 -7.10 -10.89 16.07
C ARG A 185 -7.85 -11.00 17.41
N TYR A 186 -8.44 -12.18 17.64
CA TYR A 186 -9.40 -12.46 18.73
C TYR A 186 -8.79 -13.01 20.02
N ASP A 187 -7.53 -13.43 19.98
CA ASP A 187 -6.83 -14.00 21.12
C ASP A 187 -5.87 -13.00 21.78
N ASP A 188 -5.21 -13.47 22.83
CA ASP A 188 -4.32 -12.67 23.68
C ASP A 188 -2.97 -12.34 23.00
N GLN A 189 -2.72 -12.81 21.77
CA GLN A 189 -1.53 -12.47 20.98
C GLN A 189 -1.73 -11.20 20.15
N ARG A 190 -2.83 -10.47 20.36
CA ARG A 190 -3.09 -9.18 19.72
C ARG A 190 -1.96 -8.18 20.00
N ARG A 191 -1.51 -7.50 18.95
CA ARG A 191 -0.47 -6.48 19.02
C ARG A 191 -1.05 -5.07 18.91
N PRO A 192 -0.44 -4.06 19.55
CA PRO A 192 -0.78 -2.66 19.31
C PRO A 192 -0.61 -2.28 17.83
N MET A 193 -1.49 -1.44 17.30
CA MET A 193 -1.43 -1.00 15.90
C MET A 193 -0.09 -0.31 15.56
N ARG A 194 0.47 0.44 16.51
CA ARG A 194 1.79 1.09 16.37
C ARG A 194 2.93 0.11 16.08
N GLU A 195 2.83 -1.13 16.54
CA GLU A 195 3.87 -2.15 16.31
C GLU A 195 3.79 -2.82 14.94
N VAL A 196 2.64 -2.74 14.26
CA VAL A 196 2.46 -3.31 12.91
C VAL A 196 2.68 -2.26 11.82
N VAL A 197 2.58 -0.98 12.16
CA VAL A 197 2.95 0.10 11.25
C VAL A 197 4.45 0.02 10.91
N ARG A 198 4.77 0.24 9.65
CA ARG A 198 6.12 0.28 9.09
C ARG A 198 6.36 1.64 8.40
N PRO A 199 7.59 2.19 8.48
CA PRO A 199 7.95 3.33 7.64
C PRO A 199 7.95 2.94 6.16
N THR A 200 8.03 3.90 5.25
CA THR A 200 8.23 3.60 3.83
C THR A 200 9.38 4.44 3.28
N TYR A 201 9.84 4.15 2.06
CA TYR A 201 10.79 5.03 1.37
C TYR A 201 10.19 6.41 1.01
N PHE A 202 8.88 6.58 1.22
CA PHE A 202 8.13 7.78 0.92
C PHE A 202 7.79 8.52 2.21
N GLU A 203 8.57 9.55 2.52
CA GLU A 203 8.40 10.35 3.74
C GLU A 203 6.96 10.86 3.89
N GLY A 204 6.40 10.73 5.10
CA GLY A 204 5.02 11.09 5.40
C GLY A 204 4.00 9.97 5.16
N ILE A 205 4.42 8.79 4.68
CA ILE A 205 3.57 7.60 4.55
C ILE A 205 4.05 6.51 5.49
N GLY A 206 3.20 6.12 6.44
CA GLY A 206 3.30 4.85 7.15
C GLY A 206 2.51 3.77 6.41
N LEU A 207 2.97 2.52 6.48
CA LEU A 207 2.31 1.37 5.88
C LEU A 207 1.95 0.34 6.94
N VAL A 208 0.72 -0.17 6.91
CA VAL A 208 0.37 -1.44 7.54
C VAL A 208 0.34 -2.49 6.44
N PRO A 209 1.30 -3.44 6.44
CA PRO A 209 1.46 -4.35 5.33
C PRO A 209 0.39 -5.44 5.34
N GLY A 210 0.17 -6.02 4.17
CA GLY A 210 -0.61 -7.23 3.97
C GLY A 210 0.31 -8.43 3.75
N ASN A 211 -0.22 -9.63 3.97
CA ASN A 211 0.37 -10.90 3.58
C ASN A 211 -0.71 -12.00 3.64
N LEU A 212 -0.32 -13.24 3.35
CA LEU A 212 -1.24 -14.37 3.35
C LEU A 212 -1.93 -14.64 4.70
N GLU A 213 -1.33 -14.22 5.82
CA GLU A 213 -1.90 -14.36 7.18
C GLU A 213 -3.25 -13.64 7.32
N LEU A 214 -3.53 -12.63 6.49
CA LEU A 214 -4.82 -11.94 6.46
C LEU A 214 -6.00 -12.90 6.20
N MET A 215 -5.78 -14.01 5.50
CA MET A 215 -6.80 -15.04 5.29
C MET A 215 -7.27 -15.70 6.60
N GLU A 216 -6.41 -15.74 7.63
CA GLU A 216 -6.79 -16.28 8.94
C GLU A 216 -7.93 -15.49 9.59
N PHE A 217 -8.03 -14.18 9.31
CA PHE A 217 -9.13 -13.36 9.84
C PHE A 217 -10.49 -13.82 9.31
N GLU A 218 -10.56 -14.21 8.04
CA GLU A 218 -11.76 -14.70 7.38
C GLU A 218 -12.21 -16.05 7.97
N HIS A 219 -11.28 -16.85 8.49
CA HIS A 219 -11.55 -18.14 9.15
C HIS A 219 -11.88 -18.00 10.64
N HIS A 220 -11.17 -17.13 11.36
CA HIS A 220 -11.35 -16.96 12.80
C HIS A 220 -12.62 -16.17 13.15
N THR A 221 -13.01 -15.21 12.33
CA THR A 221 -14.20 -14.37 12.59
C THR A 221 -15.50 -15.18 12.70
N PRO A 222 -15.85 -16.09 11.77
CA PRO A 222 -17.03 -16.96 11.90
C PRO A 222 -17.04 -17.77 13.21
N ARG A 223 -15.90 -18.35 13.60
CA ARG A 223 -15.78 -19.15 14.82
C ARG A 223 -16.02 -18.31 16.06
N ALA A 224 -15.39 -17.14 16.13
CA ALA A 224 -15.57 -16.19 17.23
C ALA A 224 -17.03 -15.73 17.37
N MET A 225 -17.76 -15.56 16.25
CA MET A 225 -19.18 -15.21 16.27
C MET A 225 -20.06 -16.35 16.81
N VAL A 226 -19.80 -17.60 16.43
CA VAL A 226 -20.57 -18.77 16.90
C VAL A 226 -20.32 -19.05 18.39
N GLU A 227 -19.08 -18.91 18.85
CA GLU A 227 -18.70 -19.17 20.25
C GLU A 227 -19.24 -18.14 21.24
N ARG A 228 -19.95 -17.10 20.78
CA ARG A 228 -20.52 -15.99 21.58
C ARG A 228 -19.51 -15.36 22.56
N ARG A 229 -18.20 -15.50 22.33
CA ARG A 229 -17.15 -14.83 23.11
C ARG A 229 -17.34 -13.32 23.12
N GLU A 230 -17.98 -12.82 22.07
CA GLU A 230 -18.18 -11.41 21.78
C GLU A 230 -19.69 -11.18 21.62
N ARG A 231 -20.38 -10.73 22.68
CA ARG A 231 -21.82 -10.42 22.64
C ARG A 231 -22.06 -9.19 21.77
N GLY A 232 -22.42 -9.39 20.50
CA GLY A 232 -22.99 -8.36 19.63
C GLY A 232 -22.47 -8.39 18.19
N HIS A 233 -23.35 -8.10 17.23
CA HIS A 233 -23.03 -7.88 15.81
C HIS A 233 -22.04 -6.71 15.59
N ASP A 234 -21.77 -5.92 16.63
CA ASP A 234 -20.89 -4.75 16.61
C ASP A 234 -19.39 -5.07 16.67
N LEU A 235 -19.00 -6.30 17.01
CA LEU A 235 -17.64 -6.54 17.48
C LEU A 235 -16.62 -6.64 16.34
N PHE A 236 -16.80 -7.50 15.33
CA PHE A 236 -15.75 -7.66 14.30
C PHE A 236 -15.58 -6.43 13.41
N PHE A 237 -16.69 -5.80 12.96
CA PHE A 237 -16.66 -4.65 12.06
C PHE A 237 -15.97 -3.43 12.71
N ARG A 238 -15.99 -3.33 14.04
CA ARG A 238 -15.33 -2.25 14.80
C ARG A 238 -13.87 -2.53 15.13
N ARG A 239 -13.36 -3.75 14.94
CA ARG A 239 -11.96 -4.10 15.29
C ARG A 239 -10.97 -3.30 14.48
N LEU A 240 -11.21 -3.17 13.17
CA LEU A 240 -10.35 -2.38 12.29
C LEU A 240 -10.39 -0.90 12.67
N ALA A 241 -11.58 -0.32 12.85
CA ALA A 241 -11.72 1.06 13.32
C ALA A 241 -11.00 1.30 14.65
N SER A 242 -11.14 0.39 15.61
CA SER A 242 -10.49 0.48 16.93
C SER A 242 -8.97 0.32 16.85
N ALA A 243 -8.46 -0.48 15.92
CA ALA A 243 -7.03 -0.59 15.67
C ALA A 243 -6.48 0.71 15.07
N ILE A 244 -7.16 1.27 14.07
CA ILE A 244 -6.79 2.55 13.44
C ILE A 244 -6.81 3.69 14.47
N ASP A 245 -7.79 3.71 15.39
CA ASP A 245 -7.93 4.74 16.42
C ASP A 245 -6.70 4.81 17.36
N GLN A 246 -6.01 3.70 17.60
CA GLN A 246 -4.77 3.69 18.41
C GLN A 246 -3.65 4.56 17.83
N VAL A 247 -3.70 4.88 16.53
CA VAL A 247 -2.72 5.71 15.82
C VAL A 247 -3.35 6.97 15.22
N SER A 248 -4.56 7.34 15.63
CA SER A 248 -5.31 8.44 15.00
C SER A 248 -4.58 9.78 15.05
N ASP A 249 -3.79 10.04 16.08
CA ASP A 249 -3.12 11.34 16.28
C ASP A 249 -1.85 11.48 15.43
N ASP A 250 -1.31 10.35 14.97
CA ASP A 250 -0.10 10.28 14.18
C ASP A 250 -0.38 10.54 12.68
N TYR A 251 -1.64 10.44 12.25
CA TYR A 251 -2.04 10.54 10.85
C TYR A 251 -3.16 11.55 10.61
N ASP A 252 -3.10 12.20 9.46
CA ASP A 252 -4.14 13.12 9.00
C ASP A 252 -5.20 12.39 8.15
N VAL A 253 -4.79 11.35 7.40
CA VAL A 253 -5.66 10.54 6.54
C VAL A 253 -5.19 9.08 6.48
N VAL A 254 -6.13 8.16 6.38
CA VAL A 254 -5.88 6.74 6.13
C VAL A 254 -6.38 6.38 4.74
N VAL A 255 -5.59 5.62 3.99
CA VAL A 255 -5.97 5.03 2.71
C VAL A 255 -5.92 3.52 2.85
N ILE A 256 -7.03 2.84 2.59
CA ILE A 256 -7.15 1.38 2.72
C ILE A 256 -7.29 0.76 1.33
N ASP A 257 -6.39 -0.15 0.95
CA ASP A 257 -6.53 -0.99 -0.24
C ASP A 257 -7.22 -2.30 0.13
N CYS A 258 -8.35 -2.58 -0.51
CA CYS A 258 -9.17 -3.75 -0.21
C CYS A 258 -8.97 -4.88 -1.22
N PRO A 259 -9.08 -6.15 -0.77
CA PRO A 259 -9.10 -7.29 -1.66
C PRO A 259 -10.35 -7.26 -2.57
N PRO A 260 -10.35 -7.99 -3.70
CA PRO A 260 -11.49 -8.04 -4.61
C PRO A 260 -12.70 -8.79 -4.03
N GLN A 261 -12.54 -9.51 -2.91
CA GLN A 261 -13.63 -10.24 -2.26
C GLN A 261 -14.34 -9.40 -1.18
N LEU A 262 -15.66 -9.56 -1.06
CA LEU A 262 -16.44 -9.01 0.05
C LEU A 262 -16.37 -9.95 1.28
N GLY A 263 -15.20 -9.97 1.94
CA GLY A 263 -14.95 -10.71 3.16
C GLY A 263 -15.15 -9.89 4.44
N TYR A 264 -14.87 -10.49 5.60
CA TYR A 264 -14.89 -9.84 6.91
C TYR A 264 -13.93 -8.65 7.01
N LEU A 265 -12.74 -8.73 6.40
CA LEU A 265 -11.80 -7.61 6.34
C LEU A 265 -12.36 -6.43 5.55
N THR A 266 -12.88 -6.68 4.35
CA THR A 266 -13.49 -5.66 3.49
C THR A 266 -14.69 -5.01 4.17
N MET A 267 -15.53 -5.80 4.83
CA MET A 267 -16.65 -5.27 5.61
C MET A 267 -16.18 -4.40 6.80
N GLY A 268 -15.13 -4.81 7.50
CA GLY A 268 -14.50 -3.99 8.54
C GLY A 268 -13.96 -2.67 8.00
N ALA A 269 -13.37 -2.68 6.80
CA ALA A 269 -12.86 -1.47 6.13
C ALA A 269 -13.99 -0.53 5.71
N LEU A 270 -15.10 -1.06 5.20
CA LEU A 270 -16.28 -0.28 4.85
C LEU A 270 -16.94 0.34 6.09
N ASN A 271 -16.97 -0.38 7.22
CA ASN A 271 -17.49 0.14 8.47
C ASN A 271 -16.59 1.22 9.10
N ALA A 272 -15.27 1.11 8.93
CA ALA A 272 -14.31 2.10 9.40
C ALA A 272 -14.23 3.35 8.49
N ALA A 273 -14.61 3.22 7.21
CA ALA A 273 -14.46 4.27 6.21
C ALA A 273 -15.28 5.53 6.53
N THR A 274 -14.67 6.71 6.32
CA THR A 274 -15.41 7.98 6.19
C THR A 274 -15.76 8.29 4.74
N ALA A 275 -15.02 7.71 3.80
CA ALA A 275 -15.28 7.79 2.37
C ALA A 275 -14.90 6.47 1.67
N MET A 276 -15.63 6.13 0.61
CA MET A 276 -15.33 5.00 -0.24
C MET A 276 -15.01 5.49 -1.65
N LEU A 277 -13.86 5.07 -2.18
CA LEU A 277 -13.46 5.30 -3.55
C LEU A 277 -13.66 3.99 -4.33
N VAL A 278 -14.58 4.03 -5.29
CA VAL A 278 -14.87 2.89 -6.17
C VAL A 278 -14.17 3.12 -7.50
N THR A 279 -13.18 2.30 -7.80
CA THR A 279 -12.58 2.29 -9.13
C THR A 279 -13.57 1.66 -10.10
N ILE A 280 -13.74 2.24 -11.29
CA ILE A 280 -14.56 1.66 -12.35
C ILE A 280 -13.68 1.20 -13.48
N ASP A 281 -13.97 0.03 -14.01
CA ASP A 281 -13.33 -0.45 -15.23
C ASP A 281 -14.13 0.08 -16.42
N GLU A 282 -13.45 0.44 -17.49
CA GLU A 282 -14.12 0.81 -18.73
C GLU A 282 -14.92 -0.39 -19.25
N PRO A 283 -16.25 -0.26 -19.44
CA PRO A 283 -17.00 -1.30 -20.11
C PRO A 283 -16.48 -1.36 -21.55
N ILE A 284 -15.90 -2.50 -21.94
CA ILE A 284 -15.65 -2.78 -23.36
C ILE A 284 -17.02 -2.66 -24.05
N PRO A 285 -17.19 -1.75 -25.02
CA PRO A 285 -18.44 -1.64 -25.75
C PRO A 285 -18.83 -3.01 -26.31
N SER A 286 -20.06 -3.42 -26.07
CA SER A 286 -20.61 -4.73 -26.49
C SER A 286 -20.62 -4.94 -28.01
N ASP A 287 -20.22 -3.94 -28.79
CA ASP A 287 -20.29 -3.94 -30.25
C ASP A 287 -19.05 -4.55 -30.94
N ASP A 288 -17.99 -4.89 -30.18
CA ASP A 288 -16.75 -5.48 -30.74
C ASP A 288 -16.60 -7.00 -30.52
N VAL A 289 -17.63 -7.70 -30.00
CA VAL A 289 -17.64 -9.17 -29.94
C VAL A 289 -18.24 -9.77 -31.22
N GLY A 290 -17.65 -9.38 -32.35
CA GLY A 290 -17.91 -9.94 -33.67
C GLY A 290 -16.76 -10.84 -34.13
N PHE A 291 -16.50 -11.94 -33.41
CA PHE A 291 -15.69 -13.03 -33.99
C PHE A 291 -16.52 -13.73 -35.09
N ASP A 292 -16.49 -13.20 -36.31
CA ASP A 292 -16.98 -13.92 -37.49
C ASP A 292 -15.96 -15.00 -37.87
N VAL A 293 -16.05 -16.15 -37.20
CA VAL A 293 -15.42 -17.39 -37.67
C VAL A 293 -16.30 -17.95 -38.78
N ARG A 294 -16.21 -17.36 -39.98
CA ARG A 294 -16.63 -18.03 -41.21
C ARG A 294 -15.41 -18.28 -42.10
N HIS A 295 -15.01 -19.54 -42.12
CA HIS A 295 -14.17 -20.08 -43.18
C HIS A 295 -14.73 -19.74 -44.56
N ARG A 296 -14.00 -18.91 -45.33
CA ARG A 296 -13.88 -19.07 -46.79
C ARG A 296 -12.45 -18.74 -47.21
N GLY A 297 -11.85 -19.67 -47.94
CA GLY A 297 -10.44 -19.65 -48.30
C GLY A 297 -10.04 -18.60 -49.33
N GLY A 298 -8.72 -18.49 -49.50
CA GLY A 298 -8.06 -17.98 -50.70
C GLY A 298 -8.17 -16.49 -50.96
N GLY A 299 -7.33 -15.68 -50.32
CA GLY A 299 -7.13 -14.27 -50.69
C GLY A 299 -5.94 -13.65 -49.98
N ARG A 300 -5.03 -13.03 -50.75
CA ARG A 300 -3.78 -12.36 -50.27
C ARG A 300 -4.03 -11.39 -49.09
N PRO A 301 -3.08 -11.25 -48.16
CA PRO A 301 -3.20 -10.26 -47.09
C PRO A 301 -3.10 -8.83 -47.65
N PRO A 302 -3.91 -7.87 -47.16
CA PRO A 302 -3.78 -6.47 -47.55
C PRO A 302 -2.56 -5.82 -46.88
N ARG A 303 -1.85 -4.99 -47.64
CA ARG A 303 -0.71 -4.18 -47.17
C ARG A 303 -1.21 -3.09 -46.22
N SER A 304 -0.72 -3.08 -44.98
CA SER A 304 -0.93 -2.00 -44.02
C SER A 304 -0.21 -0.72 -44.48
N ARG A 305 -0.95 0.32 -44.87
CA ARG A 305 -0.44 1.70 -44.93
C ARG A 305 -0.53 2.30 -43.54
N PHE A 306 0.61 2.45 -42.87
CA PHE A 306 0.74 3.37 -41.75
C PHE A 306 0.82 4.79 -42.30
N HIS A 307 -0.13 5.65 -41.95
CA HIS A 307 -0.02 7.10 -42.09
C HIS A 307 0.32 7.70 -40.72
N PRO A 308 1.42 8.46 -40.58
CA PRO A 308 1.71 9.20 -39.36
C PRO A 308 0.89 10.50 -39.34
N LEU A 309 0.20 10.75 -38.22
CA LEU A 309 -0.45 12.04 -37.93
C LEU A 309 0.52 12.88 -37.09
N CYS A 310 1.12 13.89 -37.72
CA CYS A 310 1.64 15.09 -37.04
C CYS A 310 1.49 16.29 -37.99
N ASP A 311 1.15 17.42 -37.36
CA ASP A 311 1.32 18.81 -37.79
C ASP A 311 0.25 19.46 -38.69
N HIS A 312 -0.67 20.19 -38.04
CA HIS A 312 -0.72 21.67 -38.03
C HIS A 312 -2.17 22.16 -37.76
N ALA A 313 -2.34 22.90 -36.67
CA ALA A 313 -3.41 23.89 -36.51
C ALA A 313 -2.82 25.29 -36.84
N PRO A 314 -3.64 26.24 -37.31
CA PRO A 314 -3.20 27.51 -37.92
C PRO A 314 -2.51 28.48 -36.96
#